data_AF-A0A5C3LYE6-F1
#
_entry.id   AF-A0A5C3LYE6-F1
#
_cell.length_a   1.000
_cell.length_b   1.000
_cell.length_c   1.000
_cell.angle_alpha   90.00
_cell.angle_beta   90.00
_cell.angle_gamma   90.00
#
_symmetry.space_group_name_H-M   'P 1'
#
loop_
_entity.id
_entity.type
_entity.pdbx_description
1 polymer ?
#
loop_
_entity_poly.entity_id
_entity_poly.type
_entity_poly.pdbx_seq_one_letter_code
_entity_poly.pdbx_strand_id
1 'polypeptide(L)'
;MEGGTRALHAGTHHIDTAQLCKSEVETGEVIKKVGVQRDDVYVTSKISTDDDGNPVPMNSVRSSVEGSLQLLGELKGLWNAFEELKSEGKLKSIAKHGIVTEAFGPLTLVIRHPTGGPLKPVLERIAQRLSKSTRKKIDAAAVLLLWMRMQNVVAVTTSGNPNCVKWLSEVVHLPDLLELSEVDEITKVGKGYTSGITEKIFPLPSVPNGVNNSQRR
;
A
#
# COMPACT_ATOMS: atom_id res chain seq x y z
N MET A 1 -4.65 -1.58 20.00
CA MET A 1 -6.11 -1.53 19.76
C MET A 1 -6.60 -0.14 19.35
N GLU A 2 -6.07 0.94 19.93
CA GLU A 2 -6.62 2.28 19.72
C GLU A 2 -6.42 2.81 18.28
N GLY A 3 -5.30 2.48 17.63
CA GLY A 3 -4.99 2.95 16.27
C GLY A 3 -6.00 2.50 15.21
N GLY A 4 -6.31 1.19 15.17
CA GLY A 4 -7.28 0.65 14.21
C GLY A 4 -8.69 1.18 14.42
N THR A 5 -9.11 1.34 15.67
CA THR A 5 -10.41 1.94 16.02
C THR A 5 -10.49 3.39 15.52
N ARG A 6 -9.43 4.19 15.74
CA ARG A 6 -9.35 5.57 15.26
C ARG A 6 -9.39 5.64 13.72
N ALA A 7 -8.70 4.74 13.03
CA ALA A 7 -8.68 4.70 11.57
C ALA A 7 -10.09 4.41 10.99
N LEU A 8 -10.78 3.39 11.51
CA LEU A 8 -12.15 3.08 11.08
C LEU A 8 -13.12 4.25 11.34
N HIS A 9 -13.06 4.88 12.50
CA HIS A 9 -13.89 6.07 12.77
C HIS A 9 -13.53 7.29 11.91
N ALA A 10 -12.30 7.36 11.41
CA ALA A 10 -11.88 8.38 10.47
C ALA A 10 -12.29 8.06 9.02
N GLY A 11 -12.98 6.94 8.75
CA GLY A 11 -13.43 6.56 7.42
C GLY A 11 -12.43 5.73 6.62
N THR A 12 -11.48 5.06 7.29
CA THR A 12 -10.66 4.03 6.63
C THR A 12 -11.52 2.79 6.37
N HIS A 13 -11.63 2.41 5.10
CA HIS A 13 -12.35 1.20 4.66
C HIS A 13 -11.42 0.10 4.15
N HIS A 14 -10.13 0.37 3.97
CA HIS A 14 -9.12 -0.62 3.59
C HIS A 14 -8.14 -0.85 4.73
N ILE A 15 -8.06 -2.09 5.23
CA ILE A 15 -7.11 -2.51 6.26
C ILE A 15 -6.13 -3.50 5.65
N ASP A 16 -4.84 -3.20 5.77
CA ASP A 16 -3.75 -4.07 5.33
C ASP A 16 -3.07 -4.74 6.52
N THR A 17 -2.99 -6.07 6.50
CA THR A 17 -2.32 -6.89 7.52
C THR A 17 -1.50 -8.02 6.87
N ALA A 18 -0.82 -8.82 7.71
CA ALA A 18 -0.07 -10.02 7.32
C ALA A 18 0.08 -10.96 8.53
N GLN A 19 0.26 -12.26 8.28
CA GLN A 19 0.50 -13.24 9.35
C GLN A 19 1.74 -12.88 10.18
N LEU A 20 2.81 -12.41 9.55
CA LEU A 20 4.04 -11.94 10.20
C LEU A 20 3.79 -10.75 11.15
N CYS A 21 2.82 -9.88 10.83
CA CYS A 21 2.48 -8.75 11.67
C CYS A 21 1.75 -9.15 12.96
N LYS A 22 1.23 -10.39 13.03
CA LYS A 22 0.47 -10.93 14.18
C LYS A 22 -0.68 -10.02 14.65
N SER A 23 -1.24 -9.21 13.74
CA SER A 23 -2.29 -8.24 14.02
C SER A 23 -3.67 -8.65 13.46
N GLU A 24 -3.80 -9.86 12.93
CA GLU A 24 -5.06 -10.37 12.34
C GLU A 24 -6.18 -10.49 13.39
N VAL A 25 -5.89 -11.06 14.58
CA VAL A 25 -6.85 -11.13 15.69
C VAL A 25 -7.33 -9.75 16.09
N GLU A 26 -6.39 -8.83 16.32
CA GLU A 26 -6.68 -7.46 16.69
C GLU A 26 -7.52 -6.75 15.62
N THR A 27 -7.24 -7.00 14.34
CA THR A 27 -8.01 -6.45 13.22
C THR A 27 -9.46 -6.93 13.27
N GLY A 28 -9.68 -8.23 13.45
CA GLY A 28 -11.02 -8.80 13.58
C GLY A 28 -11.81 -8.25 14.77
N GLU A 29 -11.16 -8.12 15.93
CA GLU A 29 -11.75 -7.53 17.14
C GLU A 29 -12.13 -6.06 16.95
N VAL A 30 -11.26 -5.27 16.32
CA VAL A 30 -11.48 -3.84 16.08
C VAL A 30 -12.66 -3.62 15.12
N ILE A 31 -12.75 -4.39 14.02
CA ILE A 31 -13.88 -4.30 13.08
C ILE A 31 -15.20 -4.59 13.79
N LYS A 32 -15.24 -5.69 14.57
CA LYS A 32 -16.42 -6.07 15.37
C LYS A 32 -16.79 -5.00 16.39
N LYS A 33 -15.81 -4.42 17.07
CA LYS A 33 -16.00 -3.39 18.09
C LYS A 33 -16.55 -2.09 17.52
N VAL A 34 -16.06 -1.65 16.36
CA VAL A 34 -16.53 -0.41 15.71
C VAL A 34 -17.90 -0.63 15.04
N GLY A 35 -18.22 -1.86 14.65
CA GLY A 35 -19.52 -2.21 14.08
C GLY A 35 -19.67 -1.78 12.61
N VAL A 36 -18.57 -1.71 11.86
CA VAL A 36 -18.63 -1.43 10.42
C VAL A 36 -19.21 -2.64 9.69
N GLN A 37 -20.07 -2.41 8.69
CA GLN A 37 -20.63 -3.49 7.89
C GLN A 37 -19.52 -4.20 7.10
N ARG A 38 -19.64 -5.53 6.95
CA ARG A 38 -18.64 -6.34 6.24
C ARG A 38 -18.40 -5.85 4.82
N ASP A 39 -19.47 -5.47 4.11
CA ASP A 39 -19.41 -5.05 2.71
C ASP A 39 -18.77 -3.66 2.54
N ASP A 40 -18.67 -2.91 3.63
CA ASP A 40 -18.04 -1.58 3.67
C ASP A 40 -16.55 -1.64 4.07
N VAL A 41 -15.96 -2.83 4.27
CA VAL A 41 -14.55 -2.99 4.66
C VAL A 41 -13.83 -3.99 3.76
N TYR A 42 -12.70 -3.56 3.22
CA TYR A 42 -11.74 -4.41 2.51
C TYR A 42 -10.56 -4.74 3.43
N VAL A 43 -10.28 -6.03 3.64
CA VAL A 43 -9.19 -6.50 4.49
C VAL A 43 -8.23 -7.34 3.64
N THR A 44 -6.98 -6.91 3.55
CA THR A 44 -5.89 -7.65 2.91
C THR A 44 -5.06 -8.36 3.98
N SER A 45 -4.83 -9.68 3.84
CA SER A 45 -3.80 -10.40 4.60
C SER A 45 -2.82 -11.10 3.67
N LYS A 46 -1.61 -11.35 4.16
CA LYS A 46 -0.48 -11.92 3.40
C LYS A 46 0.03 -13.16 4.10
N ILE A 47 0.13 -14.25 3.32
CA ILE A 47 0.81 -15.46 3.76
C ILE A 47 2.28 -15.12 3.99
N SER A 48 2.76 -15.43 5.19
CA SER A 48 4.15 -15.20 5.56
C SER A 48 4.99 -16.43 5.28
N THR A 49 6.30 -16.30 5.39
CA THR A 49 7.21 -17.46 5.36
C THR A 49 6.97 -18.35 6.57
N ASP A 50 7.46 -19.59 6.51
CA ASP A 50 7.56 -20.42 7.71
C ASP A 50 8.57 -19.85 8.73
N ASP A 51 8.72 -20.52 9.87
CA ASP A 51 9.59 -20.12 10.98
C ASP A 51 11.07 -20.00 10.57
N ASP A 52 11.48 -20.74 9.53
CA ASP A 52 12.83 -20.75 8.98
C ASP A 52 13.02 -19.72 7.84
N GLY A 53 11.97 -18.96 7.51
CA GLY A 53 12.00 -17.95 6.45
C GLY A 53 11.77 -18.50 5.03
N ASN A 54 11.38 -19.77 4.89
CA ASN A 54 11.10 -20.36 3.59
C ASN A 54 9.68 -20.04 3.11
N PRO A 55 9.45 -19.99 1.78
CA PRO A 55 8.11 -19.84 1.23
C PRO A 55 7.19 -20.99 1.66
N VAL A 56 5.94 -20.66 2.02
CA VAL A 56 4.94 -21.67 2.35
C VAL A 56 4.65 -22.54 1.12
N PRO A 57 4.74 -23.88 1.24
CA PRO A 57 4.42 -24.79 0.14
C PRO A 57 3.00 -24.60 -0.40
N MET A 58 2.82 -24.75 -1.72
CA MET A 58 1.54 -24.52 -2.40
C MET A 58 0.38 -25.38 -1.85
N ASN A 59 0.66 -26.60 -1.39
CA ASN A 59 -0.33 -27.48 -0.77
C ASN A 59 -0.77 -27.02 0.63
N SER A 60 0.02 -26.16 1.30
CA SER A 60 -0.28 -25.60 2.62
C SER A 60 -0.92 -24.21 2.56
N VAL A 61 -0.96 -23.58 1.38
CA VAL A 61 -1.56 -22.25 1.17
C VAL A 61 -3.02 -22.21 1.62
N ARG A 62 -3.82 -23.25 1.32
CA ARG A 62 -5.24 -23.29 1.72
C ARG A 62 -5.39 -23.22 3.24
N SER A 63 -4.68 -24.09 3.97
CA SER A 63 -4.74 -24.11 5.43
C SER A 63 -4.21 -22.82 6.05
N SER A 64 -3.21 -22.19 5.43
CA SER A 64 -2.70 -20.88 5.84
C SER A 64 -3.76 -19.78 5.70
N VAL A 65 -4.47 -19.73 4.57
CA VAL A 65 -5.60 -18.80 4.36
C VAL A 65 -6.73 -19.05 5.33
N GLU A 66 -7.12 -20.31 5.54
CA GLU A 66 -8.17 -20.70 6.50
C GLU A 66 -7.83 -20.26 7.93
N GLY A 67 -6.57 -20.41 8.35
CA GLY A 67 -6.07 -19.90 9.62
C GLY A 67 -6.24 -18.39 9.74
N SER A 68 -5.80 -17.61 8.76
CA SER A 68 -5.99 -16.15 8.73
C SER A 68 -7.46 -15.75 8.79
N LEU A 69 -8.35 -16.46 8.08
CA LEU A 69 -9.79 -16.21 8.12
C LEU A 69 -10.40 -16.49 9.50
N GLN A 70 -9.92 -17.51 10.19
CA GLN A 70 -10.34 -17.81 11.56
C GLN A 70 -9.90 -16.70 12.52
N LEU A 71 -8.65 -16.23 12.41
CA LEU A 71 -8.11 -15.14 13.23
C LEU A 71 -8.86 -13.81 12.98
N LEU A 72 -9.24 -13.54 11.73
CA LEU A 72 -10.05 -12.38 11.36
C LEU A 72 -11.54 -12.53 11.75
N GLY A 73 -11.96 -13.70 12.25
CA GLY A 73 -13.30 -13.95 12.76
C GLY A 73 -14.33 -14.40 11.71
N GLU A 74 -13.92 -15.29 10.79
CA GLU A 74 -14.73 -15.90 9.71
C GLU A 74 -15.26 -14.90 8.66
N LEU A 75 -14.33 -14.23 7.96
CA LEU A 75 -14.67 -13.49 6.74
C LEU A 75 -14.94 -14.48 5.59
N LYS A 76 -16.14 -15.08 5.54
CA LYS A 76 -16.56 -15.94 4.42
C LYS A 76 -16.41 -15.19 3.09
N GLY A 77 -15.75 -15.82 2.10
CA GLY A 77 -15.74 -15.37 0.71
C GLY A 77 -14.38 -15.28 0.01
N LEU A 78 -13.24 -15.39 0.71
CA LEU A 78 -11.91 -15.13 0.12
C LEU A 78 -11.38 -16.22 -0.84
N TRP A 79 -11.85 -17.46 -0.74
CA TRP A 79 -11.27 -18.59 -1.48
C TRP A 79 -11.63 -18.60 -2.98
N ASN A 80 -12.82 -18.11 -3.34
CA ASN A 80 -13.32 -18.19 -4.73
C ASN A 80 -12.50 -17.33 -5.70
N ALA A 81 -12.00 -16.16 -5.25
CA ALA A 81 -11.17 -15.28 -6.07
C ALA A 81 -9.75 -15.84 -6.31
N PHE A 82 -9.25 -16.68 -5.40
CA PHE A 82 -7.91 -17.28 -5.53
C PHE A 82 -7.90 -18.47 -6.50
N GLU A 83 -8.95 -19.29 -6.55
CA GLU A 83 -9.02 -20.40 -7.51
C GLU A 83 -9.18 -19.92 -8.96
N GLU A 84 -9.86 -18.79 -9.17
CA GLU A 84 -9.99 -18.15 -10.48
C GLU A 84 -8.63 -17.67 -11.01
N LEU A 85 -7.81 -17.02 -10.17
CA LEU A 85 -6.46 -16.55 -10.51
C LEU A 85 -5.43 -17.68 -10.73
N LYS A 86 -5.61 -18.84 -10.08
CA LYS A 86 -4.74 -20.01 -10.25
C LYS A 86 -4.88 -20.66 -11.62
N SER A 87 -6.07 -20.57 -12.25
CA SER A 87 -6.35 -21.21 -13.53
C SER A 87 -5.64 -20.56 -14.73
N GLU A 88 -5.14 -19.33 -14.61
CA GLU A 88 -4.66 -18.56 -15.76
C GLU A 88 -3.13 -18.40 -15.90
N GLY A 89 -2.31 -18.85 -14.94
CA GLY A 89 -0.85 -18.99 -15.13
C GLY A 89 -0.10 -17.75 -15.65
N LYS A 90 -0.51 -16.52 -15.30
CA LYS A 90 0.06 -15.29 -15.87
C LYS A 90 0.49 -14.27 -14.81
N LEU A 91 1.80 -14.20 -14.57
CA LEU A 91 2.49 -13.06 -13.92
C LEU A 91 3.02 -12.05 -14.97
N LYS A 92 2.24 -11.75 -16.01
CA LYS A 92 2.57 -10.68 -16.99
C LYS A 92 1.34 -9.87 -17.36
N SER A 93 1.45 -8.57 -17.09
CA SER A 93 0.47 -7.48 -17.29
C SER A 93 -0.63 -7.39 -16.22
N ILE A 94 -0.21 -6.85 -15.06
CA ILE A 94 -1.02 -6.55 -13.88
C ILE A 94 -2.24 -5.66 -14.23
N ALA A 95 -2.03 -4.62 -15.06
CA ALA A 95 -3.11 -3.71 -15.45
C ALA A 95 -4.17 -4.32 -16.41
N LYS A 96 -3.80 -5.29 -17.26
CA LYS A 96 -4.73 -5.88 -18.24
C LYS A 96 -5.75 -6.84 -17.62
N HIS A 97 -5.50 -7.30 -16.39
CA HIS A 97 -6.35 -8.27 -15.69
C HIS A 97 -7.05 -7.63 -14.46
N GLY A 98 -7.13 -6.30 -14.40
CA GLY A 98 -7.79 -5.59 -13.29
C GLY A 98 -7.05 -5.66 -11.96
N ILE A 99 -5.76 -6.04 -11.95
CA ILE A 99 -4.95 -6.10 -10.73
C ILE A 99 -4.45 -4.69 -10.41
N VAL A 100 -4.81 -4.18 -9.24
CA VAL A 100 -4.37 -2.88 -8.73
C VAL A 100 -3.04 -3.03 -7.99
N THR A 101 -2.13 -2.07 -8.17
CA THR A 101 -0.84 -2.09 -7.46
C THR A 101 -0.98 -1.44 -6.09
N GLU A 102 -0.61 -2.16 -5.04
CA GLU A 102 -0.48 -1.60 -3.68
C GLU A 102 0.99 -1.25 -3.41
N ALA A 103 1.22 -0.07 -2.82
CA ALA A 103 2.56 0.40 -2.47
C ALA A 103 2.65 0.62 -0.96
N PHE A 104 3.52 -0.16 -0.32
CA PHE A 104 3.80 -0.08 1.12
C PHE A 104 4.85 0.98 1.45
N GLY A 105 4.61 1.75 2.51
CA GLY A 105 5.54 2.76 3.00
C GLY A 105 5.89 3.91 2.02
N PRO A 106 4.95 4.38 1.17
CA PRO A 106 5.28 5.30 0.07
C PRO A 106 5.80 6.66 0.55
N LEU A 107 5.42 7.07 1.77
CA LEU A 107 5.81 8.35 2.36
C LEU A 107 7.23 8.36 2.94
N THR A 108 7.93 7.22 2.96
CA THR A 108 9.28 7.10 3.54
C THR A 108 10.26 8.10 2.92
N LEU A 109 10.20 8.29 1.60
CA LEU A 109 11.08 9.23 0.90
C LEU A 109 10.83 10.69 1.28
N VAL A 110 9.61 11.06 1.63
CA VAL A 110 9.27 12.44 2.00
C VAL A 110 9.50 12.70 3.49
N ILE A 111 9.16 11.73 4.33
CA ILE A 111 9.14 11.89 5.80
C ILE A 111 10.48 11.52 6.44
N ARG A 112 11.13 10.45 5.97
CA ARG A 112 12.31 9.87 6.64
C ARG A 112 13.62 10.20 5.93
N HIS A 113 13.59 10.61 4.67
CA HIS A 113 14.81 11.02 3.97
C HIS A 113 15.31 12.37 4.49
N PRO A 114 16.61 12.53 4.83
CA PRO A 114 17.14 13.75 5.43
C PRO A 114 16.80 15.04 4.69
N THR A 115 16.79 14.99 3.35
CA THR A 115 16.47 16.14 2.49
C THR A 115 15.19 15.96 1.68
N GLY A 116 14.52 14.80 1.77
CA GLY A 116 13.45 14.42 0.83
C GLY A 116 13.89 14.15 -0.62
N GLY A 117 15.18 14.30 -0.94
CA GLY A 117 15.73 14.04 -2.27
C GLY A 117 15.28 15.06 -3.32
N PRO A 118 15.56 14.78 -4.62
CA PRO A 118 15.21 15.69 -5.72
C PRO A 118 13.69 15.85 -5.91
N LEU A 119 12.90 14.94 -5.33
CA LEU A 119 11.44 14.96 -5.45
C LEU A 119 10.79 16.00 -4.53
N LYS A 120 11.35 16.26 -3.35
CA LYS A 120 10.72 17.14 -2.35
C LYS A 120 10.46 18.57 -2.84
N PRO A 121 11.41 19.26 -3.52
CA PRO A 121 11.14 20.60 -4.05
C PRO A 121 9.97 20.65 -5.05
N VAL A 122 9.84 19.61 -5.89
CA VAL A 122 8.72 19.48 -6.85
C VAL A 122 7.41 19.33 -6.09
N LEU A 123 7.37 18.41 -5.11
CA LEU A 123 6.17 18.17 -4.30
C LEU A 123 5.77 19.40 -3.48
N GLU A 124 6.73 20.13 -2.90
CA GLU A 124 6.46 21.34 -2.11
C GLU A 124 5.92 22.49 -2.96
N ARG A 125 6.46 22.67 -4.18
CA ARG A 125 5.97 23.67 -5.13
C ARG A 125 4.52 23.39 -5.53
N ILE A 126 4.20 22.13 -5.84
CA ILE A 126 2.84 21.70 -6.16
C ILE A 126 1.92 21.87 -4.95
N ALA A 127 2.39 21.47 -3.75
CA ALA A 127 1.65 21.60 -2.50
C ALA A 127 1.27 23.06 -2.21
N GLN A 128 2.17 24.02 -2.47
CA GLN A 128 1.89 25.45 -2.34
C GLN A 128 0.82 25.92 -3.33
N ARG A 129 0.90 25.49 -4.61
CA ARG A 129 -0.11 25.80 -5.63
C ARG A 129 -1.49 25.26 -5.24
N LEU A 130 -1.54 23.98 -4.83
CA LEU A 130 -2.76 23.33 -4.39
C LEU A 130 -3.34 23.96 -3.12
N SER A 131 -2.49 24.36 -2.18
CA SER A 131 -2.95 25.02 -0.96
C SER A 131 -3.61 26.37 -1.26
N LYS A 132 -3.07 27.13 -2.22
CA LYS A 132 -3.65 28.41 -2.65
C LYS A 132 -4.99 28.23 -3.36
N SER A 133 -5.09 27.27 -4.27
CA SER A 133 -6.30 27.04 -5.08
C SER A 133 -7.45 26.44 -4.26
N THR A 134 -7.15 25.46 -3.39
CA THR A 134 -8.16 24.78 -2.57
C THR A 134 -8.51 25.50 -1.28
N ARG A 135 -7.69 26.49 -0.86
CA ARG A 135 -7.72 27.12 0.48
C ARG A 135 -7.62 26.11 1.63
N LYS A 136 -7.10 24.90 1.37
CA LYS A 136 -6.78 23.88 2.37
C LYS A 136 -5.28 23.72 2.48
N LYS A 137 -4.77 23.36 3.66
CA LYS A 137 -3.34 23.06 3.82
C LYS A 137 -3.04 21.72 3.17
N ILE A 138 -2.29 21.74 2.06
CA ILE A 138 -1.80 20.55 1.37
C ILE A 138 -0.28 20.56 1.49
N ASP A 139 0.31 19.43 1.89
CA ASP A 139 1.76 19.27 2.03
C ASP A 139 2.32 18.30 0.97
N ALA A 140 3.65 18.16 0.96
CA ALA A 140 4.34 17.31 0.00
C ALA A 140 3.93 15.82 0.09
N ALA A 141 3.57 15.33 1.28
CA ALA A 141 3.12 13.96 1.46
C ALA A 141 1.72 13.74 0.86
N ALA A 142 0.81 14.71 1.02
CA ALA A 142 -0.50 14.68 0.38
C ALA A 142 -0.39 14.71 -1.15
N VAL A 143 0.51 15.54 -1.72
CA VAL A 143 0.78 15.56 -3.17
C VAL A 143 1.25 14.20 -3.66
N LEU A 144 2.14 13.53 -2.92
CA LEU A 144 2.62 12.20 -3.30
C LEU A 144 1.48 11.16 -3.28
N LEU A 145 0.58 11.21 -2.29
CA LEU A 145 -0.59 10.32 -2.24
C LEU A 145 -1.56 10.56 -3.41
N LEU A 146 -1.80 11.82 -3.78
CA LEU A 146 -2.61 12.18 -4.95
C LEU A 146 -1.97 11.69 -6.25
N TRP A 147 -0.64 11.81 -6.38
CA TRP A 147 0.09 11.29 -7.54
C TRP A 147 -0.06 9.77 -7.65
N MET A 148 0.08 9.03 -6.55
CA MET A 148 -0.09 7.58 -6.55
C MET A 148 -1.49 7.16 -7.00
N ARG A 149 -2.54 7.85 -6.51
CA ARG A 149 -3.90 7.62 -6.96
C ARG A 149 -4.05 7.80 -8.47
N MET A 150 -3.49 8.89 -9.02
CA MET A 150 -3.52 9.14 -10.46
C MET A 150 -2.73 8.10 -11.28
N GLN A 151 -1.76 7.41 -10.68
CA GLN A 151 -1.05 6.29 -11.27
C GLN A 151 -1.81 4.95 -11.11
N ASN A 152 -3.03 4.98 -10.56
CA ASN A 152 -3.81 3.78 -10.20
C ASN A 152 -3.06 2.88 -9.19
N VAL A 153 -2.38 3.51 -8.22
CA VAL A 153 -1.64 2.85 -7.14
C VAL A 153 -2.34 3.13 -5.81
N VAL A 154 -2.66 2.07 -5.07
CA VAL A 154 -3.21 2.16 -3.71
C VAL A 154 -2.07 2.32 -2.71
N ALA A 155 -2.06 3.43 -1.99
CA ALA A 155 -1.05 3.71 -0.98
C ALA A 155 -1.41 3.06 0.36
N VAL A 156 -0.55 2.16 0.85
CA VAL A 156 -0.68 1.57 2.18
C VAL A 156 0.23 2.31 3.16
N THR A 157 -0.39 2.97 4.14
CA THR A 157 0.31 3.74 5.19
C THR A 157 -0.15 3.29 6.58
N THR A 158 0.63 3.63 7.61
CA THR A 158 0.29 3.34 9.00
C THR A 158 0.74 4.47 9.91
N SER A 159 -0.03 4.77 10.95
CA SER A 159 0.34 5.72 12.00
C SER A 159 -0.45 5.48 13.27
N GLY A 160 0.22 5.53 14.42
CA GLY A 160 -0.43 5.59 15.73
C GLY A 160 -0.81 7.02 16.17
N ASN A 161 -0.38 8.04 15.43
CA ASN A 161 -0.62 9.44 15.78
C ASN A 161 -2.03 9.87 15.32
N PRO A 162 -2.91 10.33 16.24
CA PRO A 162 -4.30 10.68 15.90
C PRO A 162 -4.41 11.81 14.87
N ASN A 163 -3.50 12.79 14.92
CA ASN A 163 -3.48 13.90 13.97
C ASN A 163 -3.10 13.40 12.57
N CYS A 164 -2.19 12.43 12.47
CA CYS A 164 -1.84 11.82 11.19
C CYS A 164 -3.00 11.00 10.61
N VAL A 165 -3.73 10.26 11.44
CA VAL A 165 -4.91 9.48 11.00
C VAL A 165 -5.99 10.42 10.46
N LYS A 166 -6.27 11.50 11.18
CA LYS A 166 -7.22 12.54 10.72
C LYS A 166 -6.77 13.18 9.41
N TRP A 167 -5.50 13.57 9.31
CA TRP A 167 -4.94 14.14 8.09
C TRP A 167 -5.02 13.18 6.89
N LEU A 168 -4.72 11.88 7.07
CA LEU A 168 -4.86 10.88 6.02
C LEU A 168 -6.30 10.77 5.52
N SER A 169 -7.27 10.76 6.44
CA SER A 169 -8.69 10.78 6.08
C SER A 169 -9.06 12.01 5.26
N GLU A 170 -8.59 13.21 5.66
CA GLU A 170 -8.82 14.44 4.89
C GLU A 170 -8.23 14.37 3.48
N VAL A 171 -7.03 13.81 3.32
CA VAL A 171 -6.35 13.65 2.01
C VAL A 171 -7.09 12.66 1.12
N VAL A 172 -7.59 11.55 1.66
CA VAL A 172 -8.32 10.54 0.88
C VAL A 172 -9.59 11.13 0.24
N HIS A 173 -10.23 12.10 0.89
CA HIS A 173 -11.43 12.75 0.35
C HIS A 173 -11.15 13.95 -0.57
N LEU A 174 -9.88 14.28 -0.83
CA LEU A 174 -9.56 15.30 -1.84
C LEU A 174 -9.86 14.76 -3.25
N PRO A 175 -10.35 15.60 -4.17
CA PRO A 175 -10.47 15.23 -5.57
C PRO A 175 -9.07 15.08 -6.22
N ASP A 176 -9.03 14.60 -7.45
CA ASP A 176 -7.79 14.56 -8.23
C ASP A 176 -7.43 15.98 -8.65
N LEU A 177 -6.46 16.57 -7.94
CA LEU A 177 -6.10 17.99 -8.05
C LEU A 177 -4.84 18.24 -8.90
N LEU A 178 -4.12 17.19 -9.28
CA LEU A 178 -2.86 17.32 -10.02
C LEU A 178 -3.13 17.49 -11.52
N GLU A 179 -2.32 18.34 -12.14
CA GLU A 179 -2.30 18.48 -13.59
C GLU A 179 -1.47 17.34 -14.20
N LEU A 180 -1.79 16.92 -15.44
CA LEU A 180 -1.06 15.84 -16.10
C LEU A 180 0.45 16.14 -16.25
N SER A 181 0.80 17.41 -16.49
CA SER A 181 2.18 17.89 -16.53
C SER A 181 2.93 17.69 -15.21
N GLU A 182 2.26 17.89 -14.08
CA GLU A 182 2.83 17.68 -12.74
C GLU A 182 2.98 16.19 -12.44
N VAL A 183 2.01 15.38 -12.87
CA VAL A 183 2.09 13.92 -12.76
C VAL A 183 3.32 13.39 -13.52
N ASP A 184 3.55 13.91 -14.73
CA ASP A 184 4.71 13.56 -15.55
C ASP A 184 6.03 14.04 -14.92
N GLU A 185 6.06 15.24 -14.35
CA GLU A 185 7.24 15.80 -13.68
C GLU A 185 7.62 14.97 -12.45
N ILE A 186 6.66 14.66 -11.57
CA ILE A 186 6.88 13.80 -10.39
C ILE A 186 7.43 12.44 -10.84
N THR A 187 6.83 11.85 -11.87
CA THR A 187 7.25 10.54 -12.42
C THR A 187 8.68 10.59 -12.97
N LYS A 188 9.01 11.63 -13.74
CA LYS A 188 10.33 11.79 -14.37
C LYS A 188 11.42 12.01 -13.33
N VAL A 189 11.17 12.86 -12.33
CA VAL A 189 12.13 13.13 -11.24
C VAL A 189 12.28 11.92 -10.33
N GLY A 190 11.19 11.21 -10.02
CA GLY A 190 11.21 10.00 -9.19
C GLY A 190 11.98 8.84 -9.83
N LYS A 191 11.86 8.63 -11.16
CA LYS A 191 12.60 7.57 -11.88
C LYS A 191 14.12 7.71 -11.81
N GLY A 192 14.62 8.94 -11.67
CA GLY A 192 16.05 9.21 -11.52
C GLY A 192 16.58 8.94 -10.11
N TYR A 193 15.73 8.51 -9.17
CA TYR A 193 16.08 8.44 -7.75
C TYR A 193 15.50 7.19 -7.07
N THR A 194 16.20 6.07 -7.21
CA THR A 194 16.04 4.94 -6.29
C THR A 194 16.94 5.18 -5.08
N SER A 195 16.37 5.58 -3.95
CA SER A 195 17.17 5.72 -2.73
C SER A 195 17.81 4.38 -2.36
N GLY A 196 19.08 4.37 -1.95
CA GLY A 196 19.75 3.18 -1.40
C GLY A 196 19.14 2.64 -0.08
N ILE A 197 17.99 3.18 0.35
CA ILE A 197 17.23 2.70 1.51
C ILE A 197 16.52 1.39 1.17
N THR A 198 15.91 1.27 -0.01
CA THR A 198 15.25 0.02 -0.43
C THR A 198 16.24 -1.12 -0.60
N GLU A 199 17.45 -0.88 -1.14
CA GLU A 199 18.48 -1.92 -1.26
C GLU A 199 19.08 -2.35 0.09
N LYS A 200 19.11 -1.45 1.08
CA LYS A 200 19.58 -1.78 2.44
C LYS A 200 18.54 -2.52 3.28
N ILE A 201 17.24 -2.24 3.06
CA ILE A 201 16.13 -2.84 3.82
C ILE A 201 15.61 -4.12 3.14
N PHE A 202 15.65 -4.17 1.81
CA PHE A 202 15.29 -5.33 0.98
C PHE A 202 16.42 -5.59 -0.02
N PRO A 203 17.49 -6.28 0.39
CA PRO A 203 18.55 -6.66 -0.54
C PRO A 203 17.94 -7.48 -1.69
N LEU A 204 18.34 -7.16 -2.91
CA LEU A 204 17.87 -7.90 -4.09
C LEU A 204 18.22 -9.39 -3.91
N PRO A 205 17.26 -10.30 -4.15
CA PRO A 205 17.57 -11.72 -4.09
C PRO A 205 18.67 -12.02 -5.11
N SER A 206 19.63 -12.84 -4.71
CA SER A 206 20.72 -13.29 -5.58
C SER A 206 20.09 -14.14 -6.68
N VAL A 207 19.86 -13.54 -7.85
CA VAL A 207 19.40 -14.28 -9.02
C VAL A 207 20.56 -15.18 -9.46
N PRO A 208 20.37 -16.50 -9.65
CA PRO A 208 21.42 -17.38 -10.14
C PRO A 208 22.00 -16.82 -11.44
N ASN A 209 23.33 -16.69 -11.50
CA ASN A 209 24.04 -16.18 -12.68
C ASN A 209 23.63 -16.98 -13.92
N GLY A 210 22.87 -16.36 -14.83
CA GLY A 210 22.43 -17.05 -16.05
C GLY A 210 21.46 -16.31 -16.96
N VAL A 211 20.78 -15.24 -16.51
CA VAL A 211 19.88 -14.49 -17.39
C VAL A 211 20.56 -13.19 -17.85
N ASN A 212 21.17 -13.27 -19.04
CA ASN A 212 21.89 -12.16 -19.67
C ASN A 212 20.90 -11.02 -20.00
N ASN A 213 21.10 -9.84 -19.43
CA ASN A 213 20.22 -8.66 -19.57
C ASN A 213 20.35 -7.93 -20.93
N SER A 214 20.92 -8.56 -21.95
CA SER A 214 21.23 -7.93 -23.25
C SER A 214 20.14 -8.07 -24.32
N GLN A 215 18.97 -8.64 -24.01
CA GLN A 215 17.88 -8.82 -24.98
C GLN A 215 16.52 -8.24 -24.52
N ARG A 216 16.52 -6.99 -24.04
CA ARG A 216 15.30 -6.16 -24.03
C ARG A 216 15.53 -4.92 -24.90
N ARG A 217 15.18 -5.02 -26.19
CA ARG A 217 14.78 -3.88 -27.02
C ARG A 217 13.29 -3.98 -27.26
#